data_AF-A0A8I2FTC7-F1
#
_entry.id   AF-A0A8I2FTC7-F1
#
_cell.length_a   1.000
_cell.length_b   1.000
_cell.length_c   1.000
_cell.angle_alpha   90.00
_cell.angle_beta   90.00
_cell.angle_gamma   90.00
#
_symmetry.space_group_name_H-M   'P 1'
#
loop_
_entity.id
_entity.type
_entity.pdbx_description
1 polymer ?
#
loop_
_entity_poly.entity_id
_entity_poly.type
_entity_poly.pdbx_seq_one_letter_code
_entity_poly.pdbx_strand_id
1 'polypeptide(L)'
;LIARHESLRTSFGMMAEEPVQVVHDNVKFEIEYYSLATDDTENTEERKQEVKEILQDKKLPTANVQRQLPTDFLRPFDLSKAPLLRVGLMESGKEEHILMLDMHHIITDGTSQEIF
;
A
#
# COMPACT_ATOMS: atom_id res chain seq x y z
N LEU A 1 -3.17 3.70 -14.38
CA LEU A 1 -4.02 2.68 -13.71
C LEU A 1 -5.31 3.29 -13.14
N ILE A 2 -5.23 4.25 -12.22
CA ILE A 2 -6.39 4.86 -11.53
C ILE A 2 -7.38 5.53 -12.48
N ALA A 3 -6.91 6.37 -13.43
CA ALA A 3 -7.79 7.03 -14.39
C ALA A 3 -8.61 6.04 -15.25
N ARG A 4 -8.07 4.84 -15.50
CA ARG A 4 -8.71 3.81 -16.34
C ARG A 4 -9.79 3.02 -15.60
N HIS A 5 -9.69 2.85 -14.28
CA HIS A 5 -10.53 1.92 -13.51
C HIS A 5 -11.39 2.67 -12.49
N GLU A 6 -12.71 2.56 -12.62
CA GLU A 6 -13.68 3.22 -11.74
C GLU A 6 -13.59 2.74 -10.28
N SER A 7 -13.26 1.45 -10.07
CA SER A 7 -13.07 0.87 -8.73
C SER A 7 -12.01 1.61 -7.92
N LEU A 8 -10.91 2.03 -8.55
CA LEU A 8 -9.83 2.79 -7.89
C LEU A 8 -10.19 4.25 -7.63
N ARG A 9 -11.27 4.75 -8.23
CA ARG A 9 -11.81 6.11 -8.05
C ARG A 9 -13.11 6.12 -7.24
N THR A 10 -13.41 5.01 -6.56
CA THR A 10 -14.66 4.84 -5.82
C THR A 10 -14.50 5.22 -4.35
N SER A 11 -15.50 5.94 -3.81
CA SER A 11 -15.76 6.08 -2.36
C SER A 11 -17.17 5.60 -2.01
N PHE A 12 -17.44 5.45 -0.72
CA PHE A 12 -18.71 5.00 -0.17
C PHE A 12 -19.25 6.03 0.81
N GLY A 13 -20.53 6.37 0.67
CA GLY A 13 -21.21 7.33 1.53
C GLY A 13 -22.65 6.93 1.78
N MET A 14 -23.41 7.83 2.41
CA MET A 14 -24.83 7.66 2.67
C MET A 14 -25.61 8.73 1.90
N MET A 15 -26.69 8.33 1.21
CA MET A 15 -27.63 9.25 0.58
C MET A 15 -29.04 8.79 0.92
N ALA A 16 -29.83 9.66 1.57
CA ALA A 16 -31.17 9.33 2.04
C ALA A 16 -31.22 8.01 2.86
N GLU A 17 -30.25 7.83 3.78
CA GLU A 17 -30.09 6.66 4.65
C GLU A 17 -29.72 5.34 3.94
N GLU A 18 -29.50 5.36 2.63
CA GLU A 18 -29.01 4.22 1.87
C GLU A 18 -27.50 4.33 1.58
N PRO A 19 -26.73 3.23 1.66
CA PRO A 19 -25.33 3.23 1.28
C PRO A 19 -25.19 3.39 -0.25
N VAL A 20 -24.37 4.33 -0.68
CA VAL A 20 -24.11 4.60 -2.09
C VAL A 20 -22.64 4.53 -2.44
N GLN A 21 -22.36 4.07 -3.66
CA GLN A 21 -21.05 4.10 -4.28
C GLN A 21 -20.94 5.38 -5.13
N VAL A 22 -19.85 6.13 -4.95
CA VAL A 22 -19.57 7.36 -5.71
C VAL A 22 -18.30 7.17 -6.51
N VAL A 23 -18.40 7.25 -7.83
CA VAL A 23 -17.27 7.19 -8.75
C VAL A 23 -16.84 8.62 -9.09
N HIS A 24 -15.59 8.96 -8.77
CA HIS A 24 -15.04 10.31 -8.97
C HIS A 24 -14.33 10.40 -10.32
N ASP A 25 -14.57 11.42 -11.13
CA ASP A 25 -13.88 11.59 -12.43
C ASP A 25 -12.35 11.64 -12.28
N ASN A 26 -11.87 12.35 -11.26
CA ASN A 26 -10.46 12.45 -10.91
C ASN A 26 -10.29 12.32 -9.39
N VAL A 27 -9.22 11.64 -8.98
CA VAL A 27 -8.83 11.53 -7.58
C VAL A 27 -7.38 11.97 -7.44
N LYS A 28 -7.09 12.73 -6.38
CA LYS A 28 -5.71 13.06 -6.04
C LYS A 28 -5.03 11.79 -5.54
N PHE A 29 -3.88 11.47 -6.11
CA PHE A 29 -3.12 10.28 -5.76
C PHE A 29 -1.64 10.63 -5.74
N GLU A 30 -0.96 10.23 -4.68
CA GLU A 30 0.46 10.48 -4.44
C GLU A 30 1.11 9.16 -4.00
N ILE A 31 2.36 8.96 -4.42
CA ILE A 31 3.17 7.83 -3.97
C ILE A 31 3.93 8.28 -2.72
N GLU A 32 3.84 7.48 -1.65
CA GLU A 32 4.57 7.72 -0.42
C GLU A 32 5.99 7.16 -0.57
N TYR A 33 7.00 8.01 -0.42
CA TYR A 33 8.40 7.61 -0.52
C TYR A 33 8.99 7.41 0.88
N TYR A 34 9.68 6.28 1.04
CA TYR A 34 10.28 5.88 2.31
C TYR A 34 11.77 5.60 2.13
N SER A 35 12.61 6.36 2.84
CA SER A 35 14.02 6.04 3.01
C SER A 35 14.20 5.19 4.27
N LEU A 36 15.00 4.14 4.21
CA LEU A 36 15.56 3.55 5.42
C LEU A 36 16.47 4.60 6.06
N ALA A 37 16.03 5.22 7.17
CA ALA A 37 16.83 6.20 7.89
C ALA A 37 18.19 5.57 8.24
N THR A 38 19.27 6.19 7.77
CA THR A 38 20.66 5.72 7.90
C THR A 38 21.32 6.09 9.23
N ASP A 39 20.53 6.47 10.24
CA ASP A 39 21.09 7.15 11.42
C ASP A 39 21.80 6.23 12.43
N ASP A 40 21.86 4.92 12.19
CA ASP A 40 22.76 4.02 12.93
C ASP A 40 23.47 3.06 11.96
N THR A 41 24.75 3.34 11.73
CA THR A 41 25.64 2.64 10.79
C THR A 41 25.89 1.16 11.11
N GLU A 42 25.36 0.63 12.22
CA GLU A 42 25.55 -0.77 12.61
C GLU A 42 24.37 -1.68 12.25
N ASN A 43 23.18 -1.16 11.94
CA ASN A 43 21.96 -1.97 11.76
C ASN A 43 21.34 -1.87 10.33
N THR A 44 22.00 -1.15 9.42
CA THR A 44 21.46 -0.91 8.07
C THR A 44 21.60 -2.14 7.17
N GLU A 45 22.74 -2.83 7.20
CA GLU A 45 22.97 -4.01 6.36
C GLU A 45 22.21 -5.23 6.87
N GLU A 46 22.03 -5.38 8.19
CA GLU A 46 21.17 -6.41 8.79
C GLU A 46 19.71 -6.22 8.36
N ARG A 47 19.16 -5.00 8.46
CA ARG A 47 17.79 -4.71 7.99
C ARG A 47 17.61 -4.95 6.50
N LYS A 48 18.56 -4.56 5.66
CA LYS A 48 18.49 -4.82 4.21
C LYS A 48 18.53 -6.32 3.89
N GLN A 49 19.37 -7.07 4.60
CA GLN A 49 19.48 -8.51 4.42
C GLN A 49 18.21 -9.24 4.87
N GLU A 50 17.62 -8.86 6.02
CA GLU A 50 16.35 -9.42 6.50
C GLU A 50 15.20 -9.15 5.53
N VAL A 51 15.10 -7.91 5.03
CA VAL A 51 14.10 -7.51 4.02
C VAL A 51 14.26 -8.37 2.76
N LYS A 52 15.50 -8.59 2.30
CA LYS A 52 15.80 -9.40 1.12
C LYS A 52 15.47 -10.88 1.30
N GLU A 53 15.68 -11.44 2.48
CA GLU A 53 15.29 -12.82 2.81
C GLU A 53 13.77 -13.00 2.86
N ILE A 54 13.05 -12.04 3.44
CA ILE A 54 11.57 -12.03 3.47
C ILE A 54 10.98 -12.00 2.06
N LEU A 55 11.58 -11.24 1.13
CA LEU A 55 11.14 -11.20 -0.27
C LEU A 55 11.42 -12.50 -1.03
N GLN A 56 12.44 -13.26 -0.63
CA GLN A 56 12.82 -14.52 -1.28
C GLN A 56 12.00 -15.70 -0.78
N ASP A 57 11.61 -15.69 0.50
CA ASP A 57 10.77 -16.73 1.07
C ASP A 57 9.29 -16.42 0.73
N LYS A 58 8.75 -17.04 -0.33
CA LYS A 58 7.36 -16.88 -0.81
C LYS A 58 6.27 -17.22 0.22
N LYS A 59 6.62 -17.45 1.48
CA LYS A 59 5.74 -17.63 2.63
C LYS A 59 6.01 -16.52 3.63
N LEU A 60 5.37 -15.38 3.40
CA LEU A 60 5.44 -14.23 4.30
C LEU A 60 4.85 -14.61 5.68
N PRO A 61 5.64 -14.72 6.78
CA PRO A 61 5.09 -14.84 8.11
C PRO A 61 4.58 -13.45 8.49
N THR A 62 3.26 -13.28 8.54
CA THR A 62 2.55 -12.01 8.79
C THR A 62 3.05 -11.23 10.01
N ALA A 63 3.72 -11.89 10.96
CA ALA A 63 4.19 -11.30 12.21
C ALA A 63 5.46 -10.44 12.09
N ASN A 64 6.37 -10.70 11.14
CA ASN A 64 7.67 -10.01 11.09
C ASN A 64 7.70 -8.80 10.13
N VAL A 65 6.79 -8.76 9.15
CA VAL A 65 6.75 -7.69 8.14
C VAL A 65 6.33 -6.35 8.75
N GLN A 66 5.42 -6.34 9.74
CA GLN A 66 4.99 -5.11 10.42
C GLN A 66 6.14 -4.37 11.11
N ARG A 67 7.23 -5.05 11.48
CA ARG A 67 8.37 -4.43 12.16
C ARG A 67 9.26 -3.63 11.21
N GLN A 68 9.13 -3.84 9.90
CA GLN A 68 10.01 -3.28 8.88
C GLN A 68 9.27 -2.36 7.90
N LEU A 69 7.94 -2.40 7.86
CA LEU A 69 7.18 -1.37 7.16
C LEU A 69 7.25 -0.06 7.95
N PRO A 70 7.22 1.10 7.26
CA PRO A 70 6.95 2.37 7.91
C PRO A 70 5.68 2.23 8.75
N THR A 71 5.76 2.62 10.02
CA THR A 71 4.69 2.42 11.02
C THR A 71 3.34 2.99 10.58
N ASP A 72 3.37 3.98 9.69
CA ASP A 72 2.21 4.76 9.29
C ASP A 72 1.69 4.38 7.89
N PHE A 73 2.32 3.41 7.21
CA PHE A 73 1.86 2.97 5.90
C PHE A 73 0.53 2.20 5.99
N LEU A 74 0.49 1.19 6.88
CA LEU A 74 -0.72 0.42 7.15
C LEU A 74 -1.62 1.17 8.13
N ARG A 75 -2.68 1.79 7.61
CA ARG A 75 -3.64 2.57 8.40
C ARG A 75 -5.07 2.38 7.89
N PRO A 76 -6.11 2.56 8.73
CA PRO A 76 -7.49 2.44 8.27
C PRO A 76 -7.79 3.39 7.09
N PHE A 77 -8.67 2.96 6.18
CA PHE A 77 -9.20 3.83 5.14
C PHE A 77 -10.48 4.51 5.62
N ASP A 78 -10.61 5.80 5.32
CA ASP A 78 -11.88 6.51 5.38
C ASP A 78 -12.65 6.21 4.08
N LEU A 79 -13.66 5.34 4.15
CA LEU A 79 -14.40 4.89 2.97
C LEU A 79 -15.08 6.04 2.21
N SER A 80 -15.31 7.19 2.86
CA SER A 80 -15.90 8.37 2.22
C SER A 80 -14.94 9.13 1.31
N LYS A 81 -13.65 8.78 1.31
CA LYS A 81 -12.60 9.47 0.55
C LYS A 81 -11.87 8.51 -0.39
N ALA A 82 -12.05 8.72 -1.69
CA ALA A 82 -11.23 8.05 -2.69
C ALA A 82 -9.84 8.70 -2.80
N PRO A 83 -8.79 7.96 -3.21
CA PRO A 83 -8.80 6.53 -3.53
C PRO A 83 -8.64 5.64 -2.28
N LEU A 84 -9.28 4.47 -2.28
CA LEU A 84 -9.07 3.43 -1.24
C LEU A 84 -7.87 2.52 -1.57
N LEU A 85 -6.81 3.16 -2.08
CA LEU A 85 -5.53 2.59 -2.51
C LEU A 85 -4.41 3.50 -2.02
N ARG A 86 -3.35 2.92 -1.46
CA ARG A 86 -2.08 3.58 -1.13
C ARG A 86 -0.94 2.82 -1.78
N VAL A 87 0.05 3.58 -2.25
CA VAL A 87 1.25 3.03 -2.85
C VAL A 87 2.46 3.64 -2.17
N GLY A 88 3.32 2.77 -1.67
CA GLY A 88 4.59 3.13 -1.05
C GLY A 88 5.74 2.66 -1.92
N LEU A 89 6.79 3.45 -2.03
CA LEU A 89 8.07 3.03 -2.59
C LEU A 89 9.14 3.16 -1.52
N MET A 90 9.72 2.03 -1.11
CA MET A 90 10.77 1.98 -0.11
C MET A 90 12.09 1.55 -0.74
N GLU A 91 13.15 2.30 -0.47
CA GLU A 91 14.51 1.95 -0.90
C GLU A 91 15.08 0.85 0.02
N SER A 92 15.51 -0.27 -0.56
CA SER A 92 16.15 -1.38 0.17
C SER A 92 17.65 -1.51 -0.17
N GLY A 93 18.16 -0.73 -1.12
CA GLY A 93 19.56 -0.75 -1.55
C GLY A 93 19.79 0.24 -2.69
N LYS A 94 21.04 0.33 -3.19
CA LYS A 94 21.41 1.32 -4.24
C LYS A 94 20.58 1.21 -5.53
N GLU A 95 20.07 0.02 -5.84
CA GLU A 95 19.26 -0.24 -7.03
C GLU A 95 18.05 -1.14 -6.71
N GLU A 96 17.78 -1.40 -5.42
CA GLU A 96 16.70 -2.29 -4.97
C GLU A 96 15.60 -1.46 -4.32
N HIS A 97 14.38 -1.61 -4.83
CA HIS A 97 13.20 -0.90 -4.33
C HIS A 97 12.08 -1.90 -4.05
N ILE A 98 11.29 -1.60 -3.03
CA ILE A 98 10.10 -2.35 -2.66
C ILE A 98 8.90 -1.49 -2.99
N LEU A 99 8.07 -1.99 -3.89
CA LEU A 99 6.74 -1.43 -4.14
C LEU A 99 5.75 -2.04 -3.14
N MET A 100 5.10 -1.19 -2.38
CA MET A 100 4.11 -1.58 -1.39
C MET A 100 2.73 -1.12 -1.88
N LEU A 101 1.76 -2.03 -1.85
CA LEU A 101 0.37 -1.77 -2.21
C LEU A 101 -0.51 -2.07 -0.99
N ASP A 102 -1.30 -1.08 -0.57
CA ASP A 102 -2.33 -1.23 0.46
C ASP A 102 -3.68 -0.82 -0.15
N MET A 103 -4.64 -1.73 -0.13
CA MET A 103 -5.91 -1.58 -0.84
C MET A 103 -7.06 -2.09 0.02
N HIS A 104 -8.16 -1.34 0.04
CA HIS A 104 -9.35 -1.81 0.72
C HIS A 104 -10.09 -2.86 -0.11
N HIS A 105 -10.34 -4.06 0.44
CA HIS A 105 -11.01 -5.16 -0.27
C HIS A 105 -12.40 -4.81 -0.84
N ILE A 106 -13.07 -3.78 -0.31
CA ILE A 106 -14.35 -3.30 -0.87
C ILE A 106 -14.23 -2.80 -2.32
N ILE A 107 -13.03 -2.44 -2.79
CA ILE A 107 -12.76 -2.03 -4.18
C ILE A 107 -11.96 -3.08 -4.97
N THR A 108 -11.59 -4.22 -4.36
CA THR A 108 -10.83 -5.31 -4.98
C THR A 108 -11.19 -6.67 -4.39
N ASP A 109 -11.62 -7.61 -5.23
CA ASP A 109 -11.68 -9.02 -4.85
C ASP A 109 -10.32 -9.71 -4.99
N GLY A 110 -10.15 -10.89 -4.37
CA GLY A 110 -8.88 -11.63 -4.38
C GLY A 110 -8.43 -12.10 -5.77
N THR A 111 -9.35 -12.20 -6.73
CA THR A 111 -9.03 -12.53 -8.13
C THR A 111 -8.52 -11.30 -8.89
N SER A 112 -9.02 -10.11 -8.56
CA SER A 112 -8.56 -8.84 -9.16
C SER A 112 -7.12 -8.48 -8.77
N GLN A 113 -6.61 -8.96 -7.62
CA GLN A 113 -5.22 -8.73 -7.22
C GLN A 113 -4.19 -9.38 -8.17
N GLU A 114 -4.56 -10.43 -8.91
CA GLU A 114 -3.68 -11.05 -9.91
C GLU A 114 -3.76 -10.36 -11.30
N ILE A 115 -4.76 -9.50 -11.51
CA ILE A 115 -5.05 -8.85 -12.80
C ILE A 115 -4.39 -7.47 -12.92
N PHE A 116 -4.12 -6.81 -11.80
CA PHE A 116 -3.49 -5.49 -11.73
C PHE A 116 -1.98 -5.57 -11.51
#